data_AF-A0A7K4NDS1-F1
#
_entry.id   AF-A0A7K4NDS1-F1
#
_cell.length_a   1.000
_cell.length_b   1.000
_cell.length_c   1.000
_cell.angle_alpha   90.00
_cell.angle_beta   90.00
_cell.angle_gamma   90.00
#
_symmetry.space_group_name_H-M   'P 1'
#
loop_
_entity.id
_entity.type
_entity.pdbx_description
1 polymer ?
#
loop_
_entity_poly.entity_id
_entity_poly.type
_entity_poly.pdbx_seq_one_letter_code
_entity_poly.pdbx_strand_id
1 'polypeptide(L)'
;MVEDSKPDKDDKNVKKESDLKKFLKKRSFLYLMCAVVFVVFFVPDMIAPSDLEKKLSADFESDEQNIAWNIIKSYKGVDDEGSNLFDTIITQTENAYPNEKILQHRDTMLEISVLDIQEQKDVGFYEVKFTFQTYDDVREYIWNVNIETEEIISINDGARKMMNIVDFYD
;
A
#
# COMPACT_ATOMS: atom_id res chain seq x y z
N MET A 1 -51.06 61.34 -22.62
CA MET A 1 -49.82 61.51 -23.41
C MET A 1 -48.71 60.93 -22.56
N VAL A 2 -48.09 59.84 -23.02
CA VAL A 2 -47.02 59.12 -22.31
C VAL A 2 -45.74 59.93 -22.46
N GLU A 3 -44.99 60.13 -21.39
CA GLU A 3 -43.59 60.54 -21.48
C GLU A 3 -42.76 59.73 -20.48
N ASP A 4 -41.98 58.81 -21.05
CA ASP A 4 -41.03 57.93 -20.39
C ASP A 4 -39.80 58.72 -19.91
N SER A 5 -39.29 58.40 -18.72
CA SER A 5 -37.92 58.76 -18.33
C SER A 5 -37.24 57.58 -17.65
N LYS A 6 -36.12 57.18 -18.25
CA LYS A 6 -35.36 55.94 -18.07
C LYS A 6 -34.68 55.83 -16.69
N PRO A 7 -34.44 54.62 -16.17
CA PRO A 7 -33.55 54.42 -15.04
C PRO A 7 -32.08 54.33 -15.50
N ASP A 8 -31.19 54.97 -14.74
CA ASP A 8 -29.74 54.84 -14.81
C ASP A 8 -29.32 53.36 -14.76
N LYS A 9 -28.48 52.96 -15.72
CA LYS A 9 -27.71 51.72 -15.67
C LYS A 9 -26.28 51.99 -16.13
N ASP A 10 -25.46 52.46 -15.20
CA ASP A 10 -24.01 52.38 -15.30
C ASP A 10 -23.45 51.72 -14.04
N ASP A 11 -23.93 50.51 -13.76
CA ASP A 11 -23.31 49.65 -12.75
C ASP A 11 -22.19 48.85 -13.43
N LYS A 12 -21.01 49.47 -13.52
CA LYS A 12 -19.76 48.79 -13.90
C LYS A 12 -19.43 47.76 -12.83
N ASN A 13 -19.99 46.56 -13.01
CA ASN A 13 -19.61 45.35 -12.31
C ASN A 13 -18.16 44.98 -12.68
N VAL A 14 -17.19 45.66 -12.08
CA VAL A 14 -15.80 45.20 -12.07
C VAL A 14 -15.78 43.98 -11.16
N LYS A 15 -16.03 42.81 -11.74
CA LYS A 15 -15.82 41.52 -11.07
C LYS A 15 -14.41 41.51 -10.49
N LYS A 16 -14.30 41.68 -9.17
CA LYS A 16 -13.04 41.45 -8.44
C LYS A 16 -12.64 40.01 -8.71
N GLU A 17 -11.62 39.81 -9.56
CA GLU A 17 -10.94 38.53 -9.59
C GLU A 17 -10.39 38.25 -8.19
N SER A 18 -10.84 37.14 -7.62
CA SER A 18 -10.38 36.63 -6.33
C SER A 18 -8.85 36.62 -6.27
N ASP A 19 -8.28 37.08 -5.16
CA ASP A 19 -6.83 37.09 -4.96
C ASP A 19 -6.22 35.69 -5.07
N LEU A 20 -6.99 34.62 -4.81
CA LEU A 20 -6.59 33.23 -5.09
C LEU A 20 -6.31 32.98 -6.57
N LYS A 21 -7.13 33.54 -7.47
CA LYS A 21 -6.96 33.41 -8.92
C LYS A 21 -5.72 34.17 -9.41
N LYS A 22 -5.43 35.32 -8.79
CA LYS A 22 -4.16 36.06 -9.02
C LYS A 22 -2.95 35.31 -8.44
N PHE A 23 -3.11 34.65 -7.30
CA PHE A 23 -2.06 33.86 -6.64
C PHE A 23 -1.68 32.63 -7.45
N LEU A 24 -2.70 31.88 -7.92
CA LEU A 24 -2.54 30.79 -8.87
C LEU A 24 -1.85 31.32 -10.13
N LYS A 25 -2.36 32.36 -10.80
CA LYS A 25 -1.76 32.83 -12.07
C LYS A 25 -0.28 33.29 -11.97
N LYS A 26 0.16 33.82 -10.82
CA LYS A 26 1.51 34.43 -10.68
C LYS A 26 2.58 33.48 -10.14
N ARG A 27 2.21 32.39 -9.46
CA ARG A 27 3.15 31.39 -8.92
C ARG A 27 2.79 29.94 -9.28
N SER A 28 1.66 29.68 -9.94
CA SER A 28 1.21 28.33 -10.33
C SER A 28 2.23 27.60 -11.17
N PHE A 29 2.97 28.30 -12.05
CA PHE A 29 4.00 27.62 -12.85
C PHE A 29 5.15 27.10 -11.99
N LEU A 30 5.57 27.85 -10.97
CA LEU A 30 6.64 27.45 -10.06
C LEU A 30 6.17 26.38 -9.08
N TYR A 31 4.94 26.47 -8.55
CA TYR A 31 4.38 25.41 -7.69
C TYR A 31 4.07 24.14 -8.46
N LEU A 32 3.59 24.25 -9.70
CA LEU A 32 3.42 23.10 -10.60
C LEU A 32 4.79 22.48 -10.92
N MET A 33 5.81 23.28 -11.19
CA MET A 33 7.19 22.80 -11.34
C MET A 33 7.72 22.17 -10.05
N CYS A 34 7.46 22.73 -8.87
CA CYS A 34 7.88 22.13 -7.60
C CYS A 34 7.14 20.82 -7.32
N ALA A 35 5.84 20.73 -7.60
CA ALA A 35 5.07 19.49 -7.48
C ALA A 35 5.55 18.43 -8.48
N VAL A 36 5.84 18.82 -9.72
CA VAL A 36 6.41 17.93 -10.74
C VAL A 36 7.82 17.47 -10.33
N VAL A 37 8.67 18.34 -9.79
CA VAL A 37 9.99 17.98 -9.26
C VAL A 37 9.85 17.08 -8.03
N PHE A 38 8.88 17.31 -7.14
CA PHE A 38 8.64 16.42 -6.00
C PHE A 38 8.22 15.03 -6.46
N VAL A 39 7.33 14.93 -7.44
CA VAL A 39 6.93 13.65 -8.03
C VAL A 39 8.11 12.99 -8.76
N VAL A 40 8.89 13.72 -9.55
CA VAL A 40 9.98 13.12 -10.35
C VAL A 40 11.20 12.73 -9.52
N PHE A 41 11.52 13.42 -8.42
CA PHE A 41 12.70 13.15 -7.59
C PHE A 41 12.43 12.30 -6.34
N PHE A 42 11.21 12.30 -5.78
CA PHE A 42 10.88 11.49 -4.61
C PHE A 42 10.04 10.24 -4.91
N VAL A 43 9.42 10.14 -6.09
CA VAL A 43 8.70 8.92 -6.53
C VAL A 43 9.54 7.93 -7.37
N PRO A 44 10.77 8.21 -7.86
CA PRO A 44 11.37 7.33 -8.88
C PRO A 44 11.95 6.01 -8.34
N ASP A 45 11.79 5.70 -7.06
CA ASP A 45 12.38 4.50 -6.45
C ASP A 45 11.44 3.61 -5.65
N MET A 46 10.13 3.89 -5.67
CA MET A 46 9.16 2.88 -5.24
C MET A 46 9.22 1.75 -6.27
N ILE A 47 9.66 0.57 -5.85
CA ILE A 47 9.56 -0.64 -6.66
C ILE A 47 8.12 -0.77 -7.13
N ALA A 48 7.94 -0.92 -8.45
CA ALA A 48 6.63 -1.24 -8.97
C ALA A 48 6.18 -2.58 -8.36
N PRO A 49 4.93 -2.71 -7.91
CA PRO A 49 4.42 -3.97 -7.35
C PRO A 49 4.72 -5.18 -8.24
N SER A 50 4.68 -4.98 -9.57
CA SER A 50 4.99 -6.01 -10.57
C SER A 50 6.45 -6.47 -10.60
N ASP A 51 7.41 -5.65 -10.16
CA ASP A 51 8.82 -6.06 -10.07
C ASP A 51 9.11 -6.80 -8.75
N LEU A 52 8.35 -6.48 -7.69
CA LEU A 52 8.37 -7.24 -6.44
C LEU A 52 7.74 -8.63 -6.63
N GLU A 53 6.60 -8.70 -7.32
CA GLU A 53 5.93 -9.97 -7.65
C GLU A 53 6.80 -10.89 -8.51
N LYS A 54 7.67 -10.35 -9.38
CA LYS A 54 8.66 -11.16 -10.12
C LYS A 54 9.75 -11.75 -9.23
N LYS A 55 10.08 -11.09 -8.12
CA LYS A 55 11.06 -11.59 -7.13
C LYS A 55 10.44 -12.58 -6.16
N LEU A 56 9.13 -12.51 -5.99
CA LEU A 56 8.35 -13.40 -5.15
C LEU A 56 8.29 -14.79 -5.79
N SER A 57 9.03 -15.73 -5.22
CA SER A 57 8.94 -17.13 -5.61
C SER A 57 7.75 -17.75 -4.89
N ALA A 58 6.67 -17.98 -5.65
CA ALA A 58 5.46 -18.66 -5.19
C ALA A 58 5.13 -19.75 -6.21
N ASP A 59 5.20 -21.01 -5.79
CA ASP A 59 4.75 -22.15 -6.58
C ASP A 59 3.63 -22.82 -5.79
N PHE A 60 2.39 -22.53 -6.17
CA PHE A 60 1.21 -23.06 -5.50
C PHE A 60 0.69 -24.26 -6.30
N GLU A 61 0.52 -25.38 -5.60
CA GLU A 61 0.09 -26.64 -6.21
C GLU A 61 -1.43 -26.72 -6.41
N SER A 62 -2.19 -25.82 -5.78
CA SER A 62 -3.66 -25.82 -5.84
C SER A 62 -4.28 -24.42 -5.75
N ASP A 63 -5.54 -24.30 -6.18
CA ASP A 63 -6.30 -23.05 -6.08
C ASP A 63 -6.53 -22.64 -4.61
N GLU A 64 -6.69 -23.61 -3.72
CA GLU A 64 -6.83 -23.39 -2.28
C GLU A 64 -5.58 -22.76 -1.65
N GLN A 65 -4.38 -23.19 -2.08
CA GLN A 65 -3.13 -22.57 -1.64
C GLN A 65 -3.06 -21.09 -2.09
N ASN A 66 -3.51 -20.80 -3.30
CA ASN A 66 -3.59 -19.43 -3.81
C ASN A 66 -4.63 -18.60 -3.02
N ILE A 67 -5.77 -19.19 -2.66
CA ILE A 67 -6.78 -18.52 -1.80
C ILE A 67 -6.19 -18.20 -0.43
N ALA A 68 -5.51 -19.16 0.21
CA ALA A 68 -4.87 -18.95 1.51
C ALA A 68 -3.83 -17.81 1.46
N TRP A 69 -3.02 -17.77 0.40
CA TRP A 69 -2.09 -16.66 0.19
C TRP A 69 -2.81 -15.33 -0.03
N ASN A 70 -3.86 -15.29 -0.85
CA ASN A 70 -4.58 -14.05 -1.13
C ASN A 70 -5.22 -13.46 0.12
N ILE A 71 -5.77 -14.29 1.02
CA ILE A 71 -6.29 -13.84 2.33
C ILE A 71 -5.21 -13.11 3.14
N ILE A 72 -4.00 -13.69 3.25
CA ILE A 72 -2.87 -13.03 3.94
C ILE A 72 -2.45 -11.75 3.21
N LYS A 73 -2.32 -11.81 1.89
CA LYS A 73 -1.86 -10.69 1.06
C LYS A 73 -2.78 -9.48 1.19
N SER A 74 -4.10 -9.70 1.24
CA SER A 74 -5.09 -8.62 1.27
C SER A 74 -5.59 -8.22 2.65
N TYR A 75 -5.13 -8.86 3.72
CA TYR A 75 -5.59 -8.55 5.08
C TYR A 75 -5.28 -7.10 5.48
N LYS A 76 -6.30 -6.33 5.88
CA LYS A 76 -6.20 -4.91 6.29
C LYS A 76 -6.60 -4.68 7.74
N GLY A 77 -6.49 -5.71 8.58
CA GLY A 77 -6.86 -5.59 9.98
C GLY A 77 -8.37 -5.62 10.23
N VAL A 78 -8.76 -5.35 11.47
CA VAL A 78 -10.13 -5.55 11.96
C VAL A 78 -11.15 -4.55 11.39
N ASP A 79 -10.71 -3.35 11.02
CA ASP A 79 -11.58 -2.29 10.48
C ASP A 79 -11.62 -2.24 8.94
N ASP A 80 -10.80 -3.05 8.26
CA ASP A 80 -10.63 -3.10 6.79
C ASP A 80 -10.18 -1.75 6.19
N GLU A 81 -9.56 -0.89 7.01
CA GLU A 81 -8.99 0.39 6.60
C GLU A 81 -7.44 0.31 6.53
N GLY A 82 -6.79 1.29 5.89
CA GLY A 82 -5.32 1.33 5.82
C GLY A 82 -4.67 0.42 4.76
N SER A 83 -3.39 0.13 4.99
CA SER A 83 -2.53 -0.71 4.17
C SER A 83 -2.78 -2.18 4.45
N ASN A 84 -2.59 -3.04 3.45
CA ASN A 84 -2.66 -4.47 3.72
C ASN A 84 -1.38 -4.98 4.41
N LEU A 85 -1.46 -6.19 4.95
CA LEU A 85 -0.39 -6.86 5.67
C LEU A 85 0.86 -7.04 4.82
N PHE A 86 0.71 -7.37 3.53
CA PHE A 86 1.85 -7.51 2.64
C PHE A 86 2.58 -6.18 2.45
N ASP A 87 1.87 -5.12 2.09
CA ASP A 87 2.42 -3.77 1.93
C ASP A 87 3.09 -3.29 3.23
N THR A 88 2.46 -3.56 4.38
CA THR A 88 3.03 -3.26 5.70
C THR A 88 4.37 -3.97 5.91
N ILE A 89 4.47 -5.26 5.60
CA ILE A 89 5.74 -6.01 5.72
C ILE A 89 6.82 -5.41 4.82
N ILE A 90 6.46 -5.05 3.59
CA ILE A 90 7.39 -4.44 2.63
C ILE A 90 7.88 -3.08 3.13
N THR A 91 6.97 -2.19 3.53
CA THR A 91 7.31 -0.86 4.07
C THR A 91 8.14 -0.94 5.35
N GLN A 92 7.78 -1.82 6.30
CA GLN A 92 8.57 -2.03 7.52
C GLN A 92 9.97 -2.55 7.20
N THR A 93 10.11 -3.36 6.15
CA THR A 93 11.40 -3.85 5.72
C THR A 93 12.24 -2.76 5.08
N GLU A 94 11.70 -1.97 4.16
CA GLU A 94 12.41 -0.81 3.58
C GLU A 94 12.85 0.19 4.65
N ASN A 95 11.98 0.47 5.63
CA ASN A 95 12.29 1.38 6.75
C ASN A 95 13.43 0.87 7.64
N ALA A 96 13.66 -0.44 7.71
CA ALA A 96 14.80 -1.01 8.43
C ALA A 96 16.14 -0.79 7.70
N TYR A 97 16.09 -0.53 6.39
CA TYR A 97 17.26 -0.30 5.53
C TYR A 97 17.17 1.07 4.81
N PRO A 98 17.09 2.19 5.55
CA PRO A 98 16.71 3.49 4.99
C PRO A 98 17.70 4.06 3.96
N ASN A 99 18.93 3.56 3.94
CA ASN A 99 19.99 4.01 3.03
C ASN A 99 20.25 3.04 1.88
N GLU A 100 19.45 1.96 1.77
CA GLU A 100 19.66 0.89 0.82
C GLU A 100 18.36 0.55 0.09
N LYS A 101 18.47 0.22 -1.20
CA LYS A 101 17.33 -0.29 -1.97
C LYS A 101 17.21 -1.79 -1.75
N ILE A 102 16.90 -2.19 -0.51
CA ILE A 102 17.03 -3.59 -0.07
C ILE A 102 16.24 -4.55 -0.95
N LEU A 103 15.02 -4.21 -1.33
CA LEU A 103 14.20 -5.04 -2.22
C LEU A 103 14.79 -5.20 -3.64
N GLN A 104 15.53 -4.20 -4.13
CA GLN A 104 16.23 -4.26 -5.42
C GLN A 104 17.57 -5.01 -5.32
N HIS A 105 18.05 -5.28 -4.10
CA HIS A 105 19.33 -5.93 -3.91
C HIS A 105 19.31 -7.34 -4.51
N ARG A 106 20.44 -7.72 -5.14
CA ARG A 106 20.57 -9.01 -5.86
C ARG A 106 20.49 -10.21 -4.91
N ASP A 107 20.94 -10.03 -3.67
CA ASP A 107 21.00 -11.06 -2.64
C ASP A 107 19.70 -11.05 -1.78
N THR A 108 18.72 -10.21 -2.14
CA THR A 108 17.41 -10.20 -1.50
C THR A 108 16.45 -11.13 -2.23
N MET A 109 15.90 -12.07 -1.47
CA MET A 109 15.01 -13.12 -1.94
C MET A 109 13.72 -13.14 -1.12
N LEU A 110 12.60 -13.35 -1.81
CA LEU A 110 11.27 -13.44 -1.24
C LEU A 110 10.65 -14.78 -1.63
N GLU A 111 10.24 -15.54 -0.64
CA GLU A 111 9.68 -16.87 -0.85
C GLU A 111 8.37 -17.03 -0.10
N ILE A 112 7.38 -17.62 -0.76
CA ILE A 112 6.13 -18.03 -0.13
C ILE A 112 5.99 -19.53 -0.30
N SER A 113 5.72 -20.21 0.81
CA SER A 113 5.28 -21.59 0.82
C SER A 113 3.92 -21.69 1.51
N VAL A 114 3.00 -22.43 0.90
CA VAL A 114 1.68 -22.71 1.48
C VAL A 114 1.53 -24.21 1.64
N LEU A 115 1.23 -24.66 2.86
CA LEU A 115 1.09 -26.07 3.20
C LEU A 115 -0.34 -26.36 3.64
N ASP A 116 -0.92 -27.43 3.11
CA ASP A 116 -2.18 -27.97 3.62
C ASP A 116 -1.93 -28.60 5.00
N ILE A 117 -2.62 -28.09 6.02
CA ILE A 117 -2.52 -28.57 7.41
C ILE A 117 -3.88 -29.02 7.95
N GLN A 118 -4.83 -29.34 7.06
CA GLN A 118 -6.19 -29.72 7.45
C GLN A 118 -6.22 -30.96 8.35
N GLU A 119 -5.35 -31.94 8.08
CA GLU A 119 -5.21 -33.13 8.93
C GLU A 119 -4.69 -32.83 10.35
N GLN A 120 -4.00 -31.69 10.53
CA GLN A 120 -3.36 -31.32 11.80
C GLN A 120 -4.21 -30.36 12.65
N LYS A 121 -5.07 -29.56 12.01
CA LYS A 121 -5.92 -28.57 12.69
C LYS A 121 -7.40 -28.88 12.52
N ASP A 122 -7.96 -28.49 11.38
CA ASP A 122 -9.36 -28.62 11.02
C ASP A 122 -9.52 -28.36 9.52
N VAL A 123 -10.69 -28.66 8.97
CA VAL A 123 -11.02 -28.46 7.55
C VAL A 123 -10.79 -27.00 7.13
N GLY A 124 -10.21 -26.82 5.94
CA GLY A 124 -9.92 -25.51 5.36
C GLY A 124 -8.70 -24.78 5.90
N PHE A 125 -7.92 -25.36 6.84
CA PHE A 125 -6.69 -24.71 7.32
C PHE A 125 -5.46 -24.98 6.46
N TYR A 126 -4.76 -23.89 6.14
CA TYR A 126 -3.47 -23.87 5.44
C TYR A 126 -2.44 -23.09 6.26
N GLU A 127 -1.19 -23.52 6.26
CA GLU A 127 -0.06 -22.76 6.81
C GLU A 127 0.58 -21.94 5.69
N VAL A 128 0.58 -20.62 5.82
CA VAL A 128 1.26 -19.70 4.92
C VAL A 128 2.54 -19.24 5.60
N LYS A 129 3.68 -19.54 4.98
CA LYS A 129 4.99 -19.07 5.40
C LYS A 129 5.54 -18.11 4.36
N PHE A 130 5.82 -16.89 4.78
CA PHE A 130 6.55 -15.89 4.01
C PHE A 130 7.96 -15.72 4.56
N THR A 131 8.95 -15.88 3.70
CA THR A 131 10.37 -15.72 4.05
C THR A 131 10.93 -14.53 3.29
N PHE A 132 11.50 -13.59 4.05
CA PHE A 132 12.24 -12.45 3.54
C PHE A 132 13.71 -12.61 3.91
N GLN A 133 14.56 -12.82 2.91
CA GLN A 133 15.99 -12.99 3.10
C GLN A 133 16.74 -11.80 2.49
N THR A 134 17.63 -11.19 3.26
CA THR A 134 18.62 -10.18 2.81
C THR A 134 20.02 -10.78 2.83
N TYR A 135 21.02 -9.93 2.56
CA TYR A 135 22.43 -10.31 2.65
C TYR A 135 22.91 -10.55 4.10
N ASP A 136 22.19 -10.04 5.10
CA ASP A 136 22.59 -10.03 6.52
C ASP A 136 21.51 -10.54 7.50
N ASP A 137 20.28 -10.76 7.04
CA ASP A 137 19.14 -11.13 7.88
C ASP A 137 18.18 -12.10 7.15
N VAL A 138 17.50 -12.93 7.92
CA VAL A 138 16.43 -13.81 7.44
C VAL A 138 15.25 -13.69 8.38
N ARG A 139 14.12 -13.23 7.84
CA ARG A 139 12.87 -13.07 8.57
C ARG A 139 11.83 -14.03 8.03
N GLU A 140 11.17 -14.72 8.94
CA GLU A 140 10.07 -15.62 8.61
C GLU A 140 8.80 -15.08 9.26
N TYR A 141 7.69 -15.22 8.55
CA TYR A 141 6.35 -14.88 9.02
C TYR A 141 5.45 -16.06 8.72
N ILE A 142 4.84 -16.63 9.76
CA ILE A 142 4.06 -17.87 9.66
C ILE A 142 2.66 -17.61 10.19
N TRP A 143 1.66 -17.91 9.37
CA TRP A 143 0.24 -17.84 9.72
C TRP A 143 -0.47 -19.15 9.38
N ASN A 144 -1.45 -19.52 10.20
CA ASN A 144 -2.44 -20.51 9.80
C ASN A 144 -3.70 -19.77 9.39
N VAL A 145 -4.20 -20.08 8.21
CA VAL A 145 -5.34 -19.42 7.59
C VAL A 145 -6.41 -20.45 7.32
N ASN A 146 -7.64 -20.15 7.72
CA ASN A 146 -8.78 -20.93 7.29
C ASN A 146 -9.39 -20.28 6.04
N ILE A 147 -9.40 -21.00 4.91
CA ILE A 147 -9.87 -20.44 3.64
C ILE A 147 -11.39 -20.28 3.54
N GLU A 148 -12.15 -20.94 4.41
CA GLU A 148 -13.62 -20.85 4.41
C GLU A 148 -14.14 -19.73 5.31
N THR A 149 -13.46 -19.50 6.43
CA THR A 149 -13.85 -18.50 7.45
C THR A 149 -13.01 -17.23 7.40
N GLU A 150 -11.93 -17.23 6.62
CA GLU A 150 -10.92 -16.17 6.55
C GLU A 150 -10.22 -15.88 7.89
N GLU A 151 -10.32 -16.81 8.86
CA GLU A 151 -9.61 -16.71 10.13
C GLU A 151 -8.10 -16.78 9.91
N ILE A 152 -7.36 -15.85 10.50
CA ILE A 152 -5.89 -15.79 10.44
C ILE A 152 -5.31 -15.92 11.86
N ILE A 153 -4.41 -16.87 12.05
CA ILE A 153 -3.74 -17.13 13.32
C ILE A 153 -2.23 -16.97 13.15
N SER A 154 -1.65 -15.95 13.79
CA SER A 154 -0.20 -15.74 13.84
C SER A 154 0.50 -16.85 14.64
N ILE A 155 1.45 -17.55 14.01
CA ILE A 155 2.18 -18.66 14.63
C ILE A 155 3.49 -18.20 15.27
N ASN A 156 4.18 -17.24 14.66
CA ASN A 156 5.45 -16.72 15.17
C ASN A 156 5.39 -15.22 15.53
N ASP A 157 6.42 -14.74 16.24
CA ASP A 157 6.47 -13.35 16.74
C ASP A 157 6.55 -12.33 15.59
N GLY A 158 7.22 -12.69 14.49
CA GLY A 158 7.28 -11.86 13.27
C GLY A 158 5.88 -11.60 12.71
N ALA A 159 5.11 -12.67 12.47
CA ALA A 159 3.74 -12.61 11.99
C ALA A 159 2.85 -11.78 12.94
N ARG A 160 2.93 -12.06 14.24
CA ARG A 160 2.13 -11.36 15.26
C ARG A 160 2.43 -9.86 15.29
N LYS A 161 3.71 -9.49 15.20
CA LYS A 161 4.11 -8.09 15.20
C LYS A 161 3.54 -7.35 13.98
N MET A 162 3.55 -7.99 12.80
CA MET A 162 3.04 -7.36 11.58
C MET A 162 1.52 -7.24 11.60
N MET A 163 0.80 -8.28 12.05
CA MET A 163 -0.66 -8.18 12.24
C MET A 163 -1.02 -7.07 13.22
N ASN A 164 -0.33 -6.97 14.36
CA ASN A 164 -0.57 -5.89 15.32
C ASN A 164 -0.34 -4.50 14.71
N ILE A 165 0.61 -4.33 13.77
CA ILE A 165 0.82 -3.05 13.10
C ILE A 165 -0.40 -2.70 12.26
N VAL A 166 -0.86 -3.63 11.43
CA VAL A 166 -2.05 -3.44 10.59
C VAL A 166 -3.30 -3.19 11.45
N ASP A 167 -3.48 -3.93 12.54
CA ASP A 167 -4.68 -3.84 13.38
C ASP A 167 -4.78 -2.54 14.20
N PHE A 168 -3.66 -1.88 14.51
CA PHE A 168 -3.64 -0.85 15.56
C PHE A 168 -2.78 0.39 15.28
N TYR A 169 -1.90 0.37 14.26
CA TYR A 169 -0.87 1.40 14.08
C TYR A 169 -0.74 1.94 12.64
N ASP A 170 -1.48 1.39 11.69
CA ASP A 170 -1.53 1.86 10.30
C ASP A 170 -2.34 3.16 10.15
#